data_AF-A0A538DIQ2-F1
#
_entry.id   AF-A0A538DIQ2-F1
#
_cell.length_a   1.000
_cell.length_b   1.000
_cell.length_c   1.000
_cell.angle_alpha   90.00
_cell.angle_beta   90.00
_cell.angle_gamma   90.00
#
_symmetry.space_group_name_H-M   'P 1'
#
loop_
_entity.id
_entity.type
_entity.pdbx_description
1 polymer ?
#
loop_
_entity_poly.entity_id
_entity_poly.type
_entity_poly.pdbx_seq_one_letter_code
_entity_poly.pdbx_strand_id
1 'polypeptide(L)'
;MIQEEIRTLLEAPPVGEDAPSIDAVEHTLTAGYARALALEAERWRLERRIAEVASKLAEASETQHSELANLGRRLSTADGDLARLRELLASLRLRAAEIRSASL
;
A
#
# COMPACT_ATOMS: atom_id res chain seq x y z
N MET A 1 11.81 1.53 -2.79
CA MET A 1 10.36 1.78 -2.60
C MET A 1 9.84 0.57 -1.86
N ILE A 2 9.02 0.74 -0.83
CA ILE A 2 8.70 -0.34 0.11
C ILE A 2 8.15 -1.63 -0.55
N GLN A 3 7.41 -1.53 -1.66
CA GLN A 3 6.92 -2.70 -2.40
C GLN A 3 8.05 -3.52 -3.04
N GLU A 4 9.08 -2.85 -3.54
CA GLU A 4 10.27 -3.50 -4.11
C GLU A 4 11.11 -4.13 -2.99
N GLU A 5 11.26 -3.46 -1.85
CA GLU A 5 11.94 -4.03 -0.68
C GLU A 5 11.22 -5.29 -0.17
N ILE A 6 9.89 -5.26 -0.09
CA ILE A 6 9.09 -6.45 0.24
C ILE A 6 9.33 -7.56 -0.79
N ARG A 7 9.32 -7.24 -2.09
CA ARG A 7 9.54 -8.23 -3.15
C ARG A 7 10.92 -8.86 -3.07
N THR A 8 11.97 -8.06 -2.86
CA THR A 8 13.34 -8.56 -2.66
C THR A 8 13.42 -9.56 -1.50
N LEU A 9 12.74 -9.29 -0.38
CA LEU A 9 12.72 -10.22 0.75
C LEU A 9 11.91 -11.50 0.47
N LEU A 10 10.87 -11.41 -0.37
CA LEU A 10 10.07 -12.57 -0.78
C LEU A 10 10.77 -13.45 -1.82
N GLU A 11 11.61 -12.86 -2.67
CA GLU A 11 12.41 -13.55 -3.69
C GLU A 11 13.68 -14.17 -3.12
N ALA A 12 14.14 -13.71 -1.95
CA ALA A 12 15.33 -14.22 -1.30
C ALA A 12 15.17 -15.69 -0.87
N PRO A 13 16.26 -16.49 -0.88
CA PRO A 13 16.21 -17.91 -0.52
C PRO A 13 15.61 -18.16 0.87
N PRO A 14 14.93 -19.30 1.06
CA PRO A 14 14.27 -19.60 2.31
C PRO A 14 15.24 -19.81 3.48
N VAL A 15 16.43 -20.32 3.18
CA VAL A 15 17.51 -20.74 4.09
C VAL A 15 18.87 -20.49 3.43
N GLY A 16 19.93 -20.45 4.25
CA GLY A 16 21.30 -20.24 3.78
C GLY A 16 21.86 -18.85 4.12
N GLU A 17 23.08 -18.57 3.68
CA GLU A 17 23.80 -17.31 3.96
C GLU A 17 23.06 -16.09 3.38
N ASP A 18 22.36 -16.26 2.25
CA ASP A 18 21.59 -15.22 1.59
C ASP A 18 20.13 -15.12 2.09
N ALA A 19 19.73 -15.92 3.09
CA ALA A 19 18.38 -15.86 3.63
C ALA A 19 18.19 -14.58 4.47
N PRO A 20 17.04 -13.89 4.34
CA PRO A 20 16.79 -12.67 5.09
C PRO A 20 16.66 -12.98 6.59
N SER A 21 17.25 -12.12 7.43
CA SER A 21 17.06 -12.21 8.88
C SER A 21 15.63 -11.83 9.27
N ILE A 22 15.17 -12.35 10.40
CA ILE A 22 13.86 -11.99 10.94
C ILE A 22 13.75 -10.48 11.21
N ASP A 23 14.81 -9.84 11.69
CA ASP A 23 14.86 -8.40 11.96
C ASP A 23 14.64 -7.57 10.69
N ALA A 24 15.26 -7.97 9.57
CA ALA A 24 15.08 -7.30 8.29
C ALA A 24 13.61 -7.41 7.82
N VAL A 25 13.02 -8.59 7.94
CA VAL A 25 11.61 -8.85 7.59
C VAL A 25 10.65 -8.03 8.46
N GLU A 26 10.85 -7.99 9.78
CA GLU A 26 10.00 -7.24 10.71
C GLU A 26 10.14 -5.72 10.55
N HIS A 27 11.35 -5.23 10.26
CA HIS A 27 11.57 -3.83 9.90
C HIS A 27 10.78 -3.45 8.65
N THR A 28 10.87 -4.24 7.58
CA THR A 28 10.14 -4.00 6.33
C THR A 28 8.63 -4.13 6.50
N LEU A 29 8.14 -5.08 7.32
CA LEU A 29 6.71 -5.15 7.68
C LEU A 29 6.24 -3.85 8.35
N THR A 30 7.02 -3.33 9.30
CA THR A 30 6.68 -2.09 10.02
C THR A 30 6.60 -0.89 9.06
N ALA A 31 7.61 -0.72 8.21
CA ALA A 31 7.64 0.34 7.20
C ALA A 31 6.49 0.19 6.18
N GLY A 32 6.17 -1.05 5.78
CA GLY A 32 5.05 -1.33 4.87
C GLY A 32 3.69 -1.05 5.49
N TYR A 33 3.47 -1.34 6.77
CA TYR A 33 2.25 -0.94 7.47
C TYR A 33 2.12 0.58 7.60
N ALA A 34 3.22 1.29 7.90
CA ALA A 34 3.21 2.74 7.92
C ALA A 34 2.82 3.32 6.54
N ARG A 35 3.32 2.73 5.45
CA ARG A 35 2.92 3.11 4.09
C ARG A 35 1.45 2.79 3.80
N ALA A 36 0.93 1.66 4.24
CA ALA A 36 -0.48 1.31 4.07
C ALA A 36 -1.40 2.33 4.76
N LEU A 37 -1.09 2.71 6.00
CA LEU A 37 -1.81 3.77 6.72
C LEU A 37 -1.75 5.11 5.99
N ALA A 38 -0.61 5.46 5.40
CA ALA A 38 -0.49 6.69 4.62
C ALA A 38 -1.37 6.66 3.35
N LEU A 39 -1.46 5.53 2.67
CA LEU A 39 -2.34 5.35 1.50
C LEU A 39 -3.82 5.40 1.91
N GLU A 40 -4.20 4.79 3.02
CA GLU A 40 -5.55 4.89 3.58
C GLU A 40 -5.94 6.34 3.88
N ALA A 41 -5.04 7.09 4.51
CA ALA A 41 -5.27 8.51 4.79
C ALA A 41 -5.41 9.34 3.49
N GLU A 42 -4.64 9.03 2.44
CA GLU A 42 -4.78 9.70 1.14
C GLU A 42 -6.13 9.37 0.49
N ARG A 43 -6.55 8.10 0.50
CA ARG A 43 -7.88 7.69 0.00
C ARG A 43 -8.99 8.47 0.70
N TRP A 44 -8.94 8.58 2.02
CA TRP A 44 -9.92 9.35 2.80
C TRP A 44 -9.97 10.83 2.41
N ARG A 45 -8.81 11.47 2.20
CA ARG A 45 -8.76 12.86 1.74
C ARG A 45 -9.35 13.02 0.34
N LEU A 46 -9.06 12.08 -0.56
CA LEU A 46 -9.59 12.07 -1.92
C LEU A 46 -11.10 11.87 -1.95
N GLU A 47 -11.62 10.88 -1.22
CA GLU A 47 -13.06 10.62 -1.08
C GLU A 47 -13.79 11.86 -0.56
N ARG A 48 -13.26 12.51 0.48
CA ARG A 48 -13.81 13.74 1.02
C ARG A 48 -13.81 14.88 -0.02
N ARG A 49 -12.71 15.07 -0.74
CA ARG A 49 -12.62 16.12 -1.77
C ARG A 49 -13.59 15.87 -2.93
N ILE A 50 -13.76 14.61 -3.35
CA ILE A 50 -14.74 14.22 -4.36
C ILE A 50 -16.15 14.58 -3.89
N ALA A 51 -16.52 14.23 -2.66
CA ALA A 51 -17.83 14.56 -2.10
C ALA A 51 -18.07 16.09 -2.04
N GLU A 52 -17.06 16.86 -1.63
CA GLU A 52 -17.12 18.31 -1.60
C GLU A 52 -17.36 18.92 -3.00
N VAL A 53 -16.65 18.46 -4.02
CA VAL A 53 -16.81 18.96 -5.40
C VAL A 53 -18.16 18.50 -5.99
N ALA A 54 -18.53 17.23 -5.80
CA ALA A 54 -19.79 16.67 -6.29
C ALA A 54 -21.03 17.35 -5.65
N SER A 55 -20.93 17.82 -4.41
CA SER A 55 -22.03 18.56 -3.77
C SER A 55 -22.37 19.91 -4.45
N LYS A 56 -21.44 20.45 -5.25
CA LYS A 56 -21.57 21.73 -5.95
C LYS A 56 -21.95 21.55 -7.42
N LEU A 57 -22.27 20.31 -7.84
CA LEU A 57 -22.36 19.96 -9.25
C LEU A 57 -23.62 20.47 -9.96
N ALA A 58 -24.65 20.89 -9.22
CA ALA A 58 -25.89 21.42 -9.79
C ALA A 58 -25.67 22.68 -10.67
N GLU A 59 -24.56 23.38 -10.48
CA GLU A 59 -24.14 24.56 -11.26
C GLU A 59 -22.74 24.37 -11.89
N ALA A 60 -22.30 23.11 -12.09
CA ALA A 60 -20.90 22.84 -12.41
C ALA A 60 -20.47 23.27 -13.81
N SER A 61 -19.32 23.93 -13.85
CA SER A 61 -18.56 24.21 -15.08
C SER A 61 -17.77 22.98 -15.55
N GLU A 62 -17.30 23.02 -16.81
CA GLU A 62 -16.42 21.97 -17.38
C GLU A 62 -15.16 21.73 -16.54
N THR A 63 -14.65 22.76 -15.86
CA THR A 63 -13.47 22.65 -14.98
C THR A 63 -13.73 21.76 -13.77
N GLN A 64 -14.93 21.81 -13.17
CA GLN A 64 -15.31 20.96 -12.04
C GLN A 64 -15.47 19.49 -12.46
N HIS A 65 -15.94 19.23 -13.69
CA HIS A 65 -15.98 17.88 -14.26
C HIS A 65 -14.57 17.31 -14.46
N SER A 66 -13.63 18.12 -14.95
CA SER A 66 -12.22 17.75 -15.08
C SER A 66 -11.55 17.46 -13.73
N GLU A 67 -11.86 18.27 -12.70
CA GLU A 67 -11.37 18.05 -11.33
C GLU A 67 -11.87 16.71 -10.77
N LEU A 68 -13.16 16.42 -10.87
CA LEU A 68 -13.73 15.14 -10.43
C LEU A 68 -13.09 13.94 -11.14
N ALA A 69 -12.89 14.02 -12.46
CA ALA A 69 -12.22 12.97 -13.21
C ALA A 69 -10.77 12.77 -12.74
N ASN A 70 -10.04 13.85 -12.43
CA ASN A 70 -8.68 13.76 -11.89
C ASN A 70 -8.66 13.10 -10.50
N LEU A 71 -9.54 13.55 -9.59
CA LEU A 71 -9.66 13.00 -8.24
C LEU A 71 -10.04 11.52 -8.27
N GLY A 72 -10.97 11.13 -9.14
CA GLY A 72 -11.36 9.72 -9.32
C GLY A 72 -10.19 8.84 -9.79
N ARG A 73 -9.39 9.32 -10.75
CA ARG A 73 -8.16 8.59 -11.18
C ARG A 73 -7.15 8.45 -10.05
N ARG A 74 -6.95 9.50 -9.26
CA ARG A 74 -6.05 9.46 -8.10
C ARG A 74 -6.55 8.48 -7.03
N LEU A 75 -7.85 8.47 -6.76
CA LEU A 75 -8.45 7.55 -5.80
C LEU A 75 -8.28 6.10 -6.25
N SER A 76 -8.63 5.80 -7.51
CA SER A 76 -8.44 4.47 -8.10
C SER A 76 -6.97 4.01 -8.06
N THR A 77 -6.03 4.93 -8.27
CA THR A 77 -4.59 4.63 -8.14
C THR A 77 -4.24 4.27 -6.70
N ALA A 78 -4.67 5.08 -5.72
CA ALA A 78 -4.40 4.84 -4.31
C ALA A 78 -5.06 3.55 -3.79
N ASP A 79 -6.27 3.22 -4.27
CA ASP A 79 -6.94 1.93 -4.03
C ASP A 79 -6.09 0.76 -4.53
N GLY A 80 -5.63 0.84 -5.79
CA GLY A 80 -4.81 -0.20 -6.40
C GLY A 80 -3.46 -0.38 -5.69
N ASP A 81 -2.80 0.71 -5.32
CA ASP A 81 -1.55 0.67 -4.57
C ASP A 81 -1.72 0.07 -3.19
N LEU A 82 -2.81 0.41 -2.48
CA LEU A 82 -3.12 -0.14 -1.17
C LEU A 82 -3.44 -1.63 -1.24
N ALA A 83 -4.22 -2.06 -2.24
CA ALA A 83 -4.54 -3.47 -2.44
C ALA A 83 -3.28 -4.30 -2.69
N ARG A 84 -2.43 -3.88 -3.63
CA ARG A 84 -1.14 -4.54 -3.94
C ARG A 84 -0.23 -4.59 -2.71
N LEU A 85 -0.11 -3.49 -1.97
CA LEU A 85 0.73 -3.45 -0.78
C LEU A 85 0.23 -4.40 0.31
N ARG A 86 -1.08 -4.50 0.52
CA ARG A 86 -1.65 -5.43 1.51
C ARG A 86 -1.42 -6.89 1.15
N GLU A 87 -1.49 -7.24 -0.14
CA GLU A 87 -1.17 -8.58 -0.62
C GLU A 87 0.31 -8.93 -0.37
N LEU A 88 1.23 -8.03 -0.73
CA LEU A 88 2.66 -8.20 -0.45
C LEU A 88 2.95 -8.32 1.05
N LEU A 89 2.32 -7.51 1.89
CA LEU A 89 2.44 -7.58 3.35
C LEU A 89 1.93 -8.91 3.91
N ALA A 90 0.82 -9.45 3.36
CA ALA A 90 0.31 -10.75 3.78
C ALA A 90 1.33 -11.86 3.50
N SER A 91 1.92 -11.88 2.29
CA SER A 91 2.99 -12.83 1.94
C SER A 91 4.22 -12.66 2.84
N LEU A 92 4.63 -11.43 3.14
CA LEU A 92 5.79 -11.18 3.99
C LEU A 92 5.56 -11.62 5.44
N ARG A 93 4.33 -11.53 5.96
CA ARG A 93 3.98 -12.08 7.28
C ARG A 93 4.10 -13.61 7.33
N LEU A 94 3.69 -14.30 6.26
CA LEU A 94 3.84 -15.75 6.16
C LEU A 94 5.32 -16.14 6.18
N ARG A 95 6.14 -15.44 5.39
CA ARG A 95 7.60 -15.59 5.40
C ARG A 95 8.20 -15.40 6.80
N ALA A 96 7.77 -14.37 7.52
CA ALA A 96 8.23 -14.14 8.90
C ALA A 96 7.84 -15.29 9.84
N ALA A 97 6.66 -15.89 9.66
CA ALA A 97 6.21 -17.03 10.46
C ALA A 97 7.07 -18.28 10.18
N GLU A 98 7.41 -18.54 8.91
CA GLU A 98 8.31 -19.63 8.51
C GLU A 98 9.68 -19.50 9.17
N ILE A 99 10.30 -18.31 9.08
CA ILE A 99 11.63 -18.04 9.67
C ILE A 99 11.61 -18.30 11.17
N ARG A 100 10.58 -17.83 11.88
CA ARG A 100 10.44 -18.07 13.33
C ARG A 100 10.27 -19.56 13.65
N SER A 101 9.49 -20.29 12.86
CA SER A 101 9.30 -21.74 13.08
C SER A 101 10.56 -22.57 12.82
N ALA A 102 11.43 -22.12 11.90
CA ALA A 102 12.71 -22.77 11.62
C ALA A 102 13.80 -22.45 12.65
N SER A 103 13.58 -21.45 13.51
CA SER A 103 14.51 -21.01 14.54
C SER A 103 14.20 -21.61 15.94
N LEU A 104 13.14 -22.42 16.04
CA LEU A 104 12.72 -23.16 17.25
C LEU A 104 13.20 -24.61 17.18
#